data_AF-A0ABD0R1P0-F1
#
_entry.id   AF-A0ABD0R1P0-F1
#
_cell.length_a   1.000
_cell.length_b   1.000
_cell.length_c   1.000
_cell.angle_alpha   90.00
_cell.angle_beta   90.00
_cell.angle_gamma   90.00
#
_symmetry.space_group_name_H-M   'P 1'
#
loop_
_entity.id
_entity.type
_entity.pdbx_description
1 polymer ?
#
loop_
_entity_poly.entity_id
_entity_poly.type
_entity_poly.pdbx_seq_one_letter_code
_entity_poly.pdbx_strand_id
1 'polypeptide(L)' 'VTLMLLDQNNREHIIDAFRPDVSSTSFQRPISEMNIASGCPLFCPLAKLAGKSSYLRDDTIFIKAIVDLTGL' A
#
# COMPACT_ATOMS: atom_id res chain seq x y z
N VAL A 1 -4.41 3.34 -7.84
CA VAL A 1 -4.19 3.28 -6.39
C VAL A 1 -2.71 3.04 -6.16
N THR A 2 -2.10 3.80 -5.26
CA THR A 2 -0.68 3.67 -4.91
C THR A 2 -0.56 3.37 -3.43
N LEU A 3 0.14 2.31 -3.08
CA LEU A 3 0.47 1.92 -1.71
C LEU A 3 1.96 2.19 -1.48
N MET A 4 2.29 2.73 -0.31
CA MET A 4 3.67 3.08 0.03
C MET A 4 3.99 2.65 1.46
N LEU A 5 5.15 2.02 1.66
CA LEU A 5 5.80 1.91 2.97
C LEU A 5 6.84 3.03 3.07
N LEU A 6 6.64 3.92 4.05
CA LEU A 6 7.47 5.11 4.17
C LEU A 6 8.80 4.81 4.85
N ASP A 7 9.90 5.06 4.14
CA ASP A 7 11.21 5.30 4.76
C ASP A 7 11.14 6.53 5.67
N GLN A 8 11.42 6.34 6.96
CA GLN A 8 11.32 7.36 8.01
C GLN A 8 12.53 8.31 8.05
N ASN A 9 13.55 8.08 7.23
CA ASN A 9 14.59 9.06 6.88
C ASN A 9 14.24 9.85 5.62
N ASN A 10 13.05 9.60 5.02
CA ASN A 10 12.53 10.29 3.85
C ASN A 10 13.46 10.19 2.61
N ARG A 11 14.14 9.05 2.45
CA ARG A 11 15.05 8.78 1.32
C ARG A 11 14.36 8.02 0.20
N GLU A 12 13.98 6.77 0.44
CA GLU A 12 13.42 5.88 -0.59
C GLU A 12 12.27 5.06 -0.02
N HIS A 13 11.04 5.53 -0.26
CA HIS A 13 9.85 4.76 0.08
C HIS A 13 9.72 3.52 -0.82
N ILE A 14 9.20 2.41 -0.28
CA ILE A 14 8.77 1.28 -1.11
C ILE A 14 7.39 1.62 -1.64
N ILE A 15 7.23 1.55 -2.96
CA ILE A 15 6.01 1.98 -3.64
C ILE A 15 5.55 0.85 -4.53
N ASP A 16 4.26 0.55 -4.47
CA ASP A 16 3.60 -0.30 -5.44
C ASP A 16 2.29 0.35 -5.87
N ALA A 17 1.95 0.23 -7.14
CA ALA A 17 0.79 0.89 -7.71
C ALA A 17 0.10 -0.02 -8.71
N PHE A 18 -1.22 0.01 -8.67
CA PHE A 18 -2.05 -0.70 -9.63
C PHE A 18 -3.22 0.16 -10.07
N ARG A 19 -3.66 -0.11 -11.30
CA ARG A 19 -4.91 0.43 -11.82
C ARG A 19 -6.04 -0.52 -11.41
N PRO A 20 -7.10 -0.03 -10.75
CA PRO A 20 -8.28 -0.85 -10.45
C PRO A 20 -8.85 -1.48 -11.73
N ASP A 21 -9.08 -2.79 -11.70
CA ASP A 21 -9.79 -3.51 -12.75
C ASP A 21 -11.29 -3.41 -12.48
N VAL A 22 -12.03 -2.71 -13.33
CA VAL A 22 -13.48 -2.53 -13.18
C VAL A 22 -14.26 -3.84 -13.25
N SER A 23 -13.70 -4.91 -13.81
CA SER A 23 -14.32 -6.24 -13.82
C SER A 23 -14.15 -6.99 -12.50
N SER A 24 -13.20 -6.58 -11.65
CA SER A 24 -12.96 -7.19 -10.35
C SER A 24 -14.04 -6.82 -9.33
N THR A 25 -14.55 -7.82 -8.62
CA THR A 25 -15.51 -7.64 -7.52
C THR A 25 -14.95 -6.80 -6.37
N SER A 26 -13.64 -6.61 -6.29
CA SER A 26 -12.99 -5.73 -5.31
C SER A 26 -13.32 -4.25 -5.51
N PHE A 27 -13.65 -3.83 -6.75
CA PHE A 27 -13.90 -2.42 -7.11
C PHE A 27 -15.34 -2.14 -7.55
N GLN A 28 -16.23 -3.11 -7.33
CA GLN A 28 -17.66 -2.96 -7.57
C GLN A 28 -18.34 -2.22 -6.41
N ARG A 29 -19.61 -1.86 -6.60
CA ARG A 29 -20.42 -1.24 -5.54
C ARG A 29 -20.44 -2.13 -4.29
N PRO A 30 -20.09 -1.60 -3.10
CA PRO A 30 -20.16 -2.38 -1.86
C PRO A 30 -21.57 -2.91 -1.57
N ILE A 31 -21.64 -4.19 -1.18
CA ILE A 31 -22.87 -4.87 -0.73
C ILE A 31 -22.83 -5.24 0.76
N SER A 32 -21.73 -4.93 1.44
CA SER A 32 -21.45 -5.13 2.85
C SER A 32 -20.54 -4.00 3.35
N GLU A 33 -20.10 -4.06 4.61
CA GLU A 33 -19.17 -3.07 5.19
C GLU A 33 -17.87 -2.89 4.39
N MET A 34 -17.37 -3.94 3.73
CA MET A 34 -16.10 -3.90 2.98
C MET A 34 -16.16 -4.78 1.73
N ASN A 35 -15.53 -4.29 0.66
CA ASN A 35 -15.23 -5.11 -0.52
C ASN A 35 -14.08 -6.09 -0.25
N ILE A 36 -13.90 -7.04 -1.18
CA ILE A 36 -12.72 -7.90 -1.21
C ILE A 36 -11.46 -7.02 -1.32
N ALA A 37 -10.47 -7.29 -0.48
CA ALA A 37 -9.22 -6.55 -0.48
C ALA A 37 -8.44 -6.81 -1.78
N SER A 38 -7.90 -5.74 -2.36
CA SER A 38 -6.97 -5.78 -3.49
C SER A 38 -5.66 -5.11 -3.11
N GLY A 39 -4.54 -5.74 -3.46
CA GLY A 39 -3.20 -5.27 -3.10
C GLY A 39 -2.11 -6.15 -3.69
N CYS A 40 -0.91 -6.05 -3.12
CA CYS A 40 0.29 -6.68 -3.67
C CYS A 40 0.89 -7.66 -2.64
N PRO A 41 0.72 -8.99 -2.82
CA PRO A 41 1.16 -9.98 -1.83
C PRO A 41 2.67 -9.93 -1.51
N LEU A 42 3.49 -9.47 -2.45
CA LEU A 42 4.95 -9.34 -2.30
C LEU A 42 5.38 -7.86 -2.19
N PHE A 43 4.63 -7.07 -1.42
CA PHE A 43 4.81 -5.62 -1.31
C PHE A 43 6.18 -5.19 -0.76
N CYS A 44 6.67 -5.83 0.30
CA CYS A 44 7.94 -5.51 0.94
C CYS A 44 8.68 -6.78 1.35
N PRO A 45 9.93 -7.00 0.89
CA PRO A 45 10.76 -8.08 1.41
C PRO A 45 11.00 -7.88 2.91
N LEU A 46 10.79 -8.93 3.72
CA LEU A 46 10.98 -8.86 5.17
C LEU A 46 12.40 -8.44 5.57
N ALA A 47 13.40 -8.77 4.76
CA ALA A 47 14.79 -8.35 4.99
C ALA A 47 14.96 -6.82 5.05
N LYS A 48 14.10 -6.03 4.39
CA LYS A 48 14.12 -4.56 4.48
C LYS A 48 13.62 -4.04 5.82
N LEU A 49 12.85 -4.84 6.58
CA LEU A 49 12.34 -4.49 7.92
C LEU A 49 13.25 -5.00 9.06
N ALA A 50 14.22 -5.87 8.75
CA ALA A 50 15.08 -6.47 9.76
C ALA A 50 16.21 -5.53 10.23
N GLY A 51 16.66 -5.73 11.47
CA GLY A 51 17.80 -5.01 12.04
C GLY A 51 17.57 -3.50 12.15
N LYS A 52 18.57 -2.71 11.77
CA LYS A 52 18.47 -1.24 11.74
C LYS A 52 17.84 -0.80 10.42
N SER A 53 16.53 -0.95 10.31
CA SER A 53 15.73 -0.55 9.14
C SER A 53 15.40 0.96 9.19
N SER A 54 15.36 1.62 8.03
CA SER A 54 14.80 2.97 7.90
C SER A 54 13.26 2.98 7.86
N TYR A 55 12.63 1.82 7.68
CA TYR A 55 11.18 1.69 7.58
C TYR A 55 10.50 1.39 8.92
N LEU A 56 11.23 0.83 9.88
CA LEU A 56 10.77 0.52 11.25
C LEU A 56 11.57 1.33 12.26
N ARG A 57 10.88 2.14 13.06
CA ARG A 57 11.47 2.94 14.13
C ARG A 57 10.49 3.00 15.29
N ASP A 58 11.01 2.86 16.51
CA ASP A 58 10.20 2.92 17.73
C ASP A 58 8.97 1.98 17.64
N ASP A 59 9.22 0.75 17.18
CA ASP A 59 8.21 -0.31 16.92
C ASP A 59 7.03 0.11 16.02
N THR A 60 7.25 1.12 15.16
CA THR A 60 6.21 1.72 14.33
C THR A 60 6.63 1.77 12.87
N ILE A 61 5.69 1.45 11.97
CA ILE A 61 5.80 1.64 10.52
C ILE A 61 4.72 2.63 10.04
N PHE A 62 4.96 3.26 8.90
CA PHE A 62 3.98 4.16 8.27
C PHE A 62 3.62 3.67 6.87
N ILE A 63 2.32 3.44 6.65
CA ILE A 63 1.76 3.11 5.34
C ILE A 63 0.99 4.31 4.81
N LYS A 64 1.21 4.66 3.54
CA LYS A 64 0.46 5.70 2.84
C LYS A 64 -0.26 5.08 1.65
N ALA A 65 -1.57 5.29 1.57
CA ALA A 65 -2.37 4.96 0.40
C ALA A 65 -2.75 6.26 -0.32
N ILE A 66 -2.57 6.29 -1.64
CA ILE A 66 -2.98 7.40 -2.50
C ILE A 66 -4.00 6.88 -3.50
N VAL A 67 -5.17 7.51 -3.52
CA VAL A 67 -6.20 7.26 -4.52
C VAL A 67 -6.15 8.42 -5.52
N ASP A 68 -5.85 8.10 -6.77
CA ASP A 68 -5.95 9.07 -7.85
C ASP A 68 -7.43 9.29 -8.17
N LEU A 69 -7.87 10.54 -8.05
CA LEU A 69 -9.24 10.96 -8.32
C LEU A 69 -9.39 11.58 -9.71
N THR A 70 -8.34 11.57 -10.52
CA THR A 70 -8.39 12.13 -11.88
C THR A 70 -9.36 11.32 -12.75
N GLY A 71 -10.32 12.00 -13.37
CA GLY A 71 -11.31 11.38 -14.26
C GLY A 71 -12.51 10.73 -13.55
N LEU A 72 -12.68 11.01 -12.25
CA LEU A 72 -13.94 10.84 -11.51
C LEU A 72 -14.83 12.08 -11.60
#